data_AF-A0A5N8YRI0-F1
#
_entry.id   AF-A0A5N8YRI0-F1
#
_cell.length_a   1.000
_cell.length_b   1.000
_cell.length_c   1.000
_cell.angle_alpha   90.00
_cell.angle_beta   90.00
_cell.angle_gamma   90.00
#
_symmetry.space_group_name_H-M   'P 1'
#
loop_
_entity.id
_entity.type
_entity.pdbx_description
1 polymer ?
#
loop_
_entity_poly.entity_id
_entity_poly.type
_entity_poly.pdbx_seq_one_letter_code
_entity_poly.pdbx_strand_id
1 'polypeptide(L)' 'MSLDGKVAIVTGASRGIGKAMAMGLAMEGAQVVVAARSEESRPMLPGTIHSTVG' A
#
# COMPACT_ATOMS: atom_id res chain seq x y z
N MET A 1 -7.40 -1.42 16.76
CA MET A 1 -6.57 -0.74 17.79
C MET A 1 -6.10 0.50 17.06
N SER A 2 -6.50 1.71 17.46
CA SER A 2 -6.27 2.89 16.60
C SER A 2 -4.76 3.11 16.32
N LEU A 3 -4.42 3.39 15.06
CA LEU A 3 -3.09 3.76 14.59
C LEU A 3 -2.97 5.26 14.31
N ASP A 4 -3.89 6.06 14.84
CA ASP A 4 -3.91 7.52 14.66
C ASP A 4 -2.56 8.15 15.05
N GLY A 5 -2.06 9.03 14.19
CA GLY A 5 -0.78 9.72 14.39
C GLY A 5 0.46 8.84 14.21
N LYS A 6 0.32 7.60 13.74
CA LYS A 6 1.45 6.74 13.36
C LYS A 6 1.74 6.83 11.86
N VAL A 7 3.00 6.63 11.51
CA VAL A 7 3.46 6.51 10.12
C VAL A 7 3.87 5.06 9.87
N ALA A 8 3.39 4.47 8.79
CA ALA A 8 3.74 3.12 8.36
C ALA A 8 4.33 3.13 6.95
N ILE A 9 5.48 2.47 6.76
CA ILE A 9 6.10 2.26 5.45
C ILE A 9 5.82 0.84 5.01
N VAL A 10 5.18 0.66 3.86
CA VAL A 10 4.85 -0.66 3.31
C VAL A 10 5.59 -0.87 1.99
N THR A 11 6.50 -1.84 1.97
CA THR A 11 7.23 -2.26 0.76
C THR A 11 6.48 -3.36 0.02
N GLY A 12 6.76 -3.54 -1.28
CA GLY A 12 6.07 -4.54 -2.11
C GLY A 12 4.57 -4.22 -2.29
N ALA A 13 4.16 -2.99 -2.04
CA ALA A 13 2.77 -2.64 -1.81
C ALA A 13 1.90 -2.50 -3.08
N SER A 14 2.48 -2.63 -4.28
CA SER A 14 1.74 -2.51 -5.54
C SER A 14 0.59 -3.52 -5.77
N ARG A 15 0.55 -4.62 -5.00
CA ARG A 15 -0.45 -5.71 -5.14
C ARG A 15 -0.45 -6.65 -3.93
N GLY A 16 -1.38 -7.61 -3.95
CA GLY A 16 -1.42 -8.75 -3.01
C GLY A 16 -1.47 -8.30 -1.54
N ILE A 17 -0.73 -9.01 -0.69
CA ILE A 17 -0.70 -8.76 0.75
C ILE A 17 -0.15 -7.37 1.05
N GLY A 18 0.90 -6.91 0.36
CA GLY A 18 1.45 -5.57 0.57
C GLY A 18 0.40 -4.47 0.36
N LYS A 19 -0.42 -4.59 -0.69
CA LYS A 19 -1.54 -3.66 -0.93
C LYS A 19 -2.60 -3.76 0.17
N ALA A 20 -3.01 -4.97 0.53
CA ALA A 20 -4.00 -5.19 1.58
C ALA A 20 -3.55 -4.60 2.93
N MET A 21 -2.28 -4.77 3.28
CA MET A 21 -1.70 -4.20 4.50
C MET A 21 -1.67 -2.67 4.44
N ALA A 22 -1.22 -2.08 3.33
CA ALA A 22 -1.22 -0.63 3.16
C ALA A 22 -2.63 -0.03 3.34
N MET A 23 -3.64 -0.65 2.72
CA MET A 23 -5.03 -0.23 2.85
C MET A 23 -5.56 -0.41 4.28
N GLY A 24 -5.32 -1.56 4.92
CA GLY A 24 -5.77 -1.82 6.28
C GLY A 24 -5.15 -0.88 7.32
N LEU A 25 -3.86 -0.58 7.19
CA LEU A 25 -3.16 0.38 8.06
C LEU A 25 -3.74 1.79 7.91
N ALA A 26 -4.04 2.20 6.68
CA ALA A 26 -4.69 3.48 6.42
C ALA A 26 -6.11 3.53 7.02
N MET A 27 -6.89 2.44 6.92
CA MET A 27 -8.22 2.34 7.53
C MET A 27 -8.20 2.44 9.06
N GLU A 28 -7.14 1.98 9.71
CA GLU A 28 -6.94 2.12 11.16
C GLU A 28 -6.36 3.49 11.57
N GLY A 29 -6.17 4.43 10.62
CA GLY A 29 -5.78 5.82 10.90
C GLY A 29 -4.28 6.15 10.73
N ALA A 30 -3.46 5.20 10.27
CA ALA A 30 -2.05 5.48 10.01
C ALA A 30 -1.84 6.34 8.75
N GLN A 31 -0.84 7.20 8.76
CA GLN A 31 -0.29 7.78 7.53
C GLN A 31 0.60 6.74 6.85
N VAL A 32 0.25 6.35 5.62
CA VAL A 32 0.91 5.24 4.94
C VAL A 32 1.80 5.73 3.79
N VAL A 33 3.06 5.33 3.82
CA VAL A 33 4.01 5.48 2.71
C VAL A 33 4.11 4.17 1.97
N VAL A 34 3.82 4.20 0.67
CA VAL A 34 3.86 3.03 -0.22
C VAL A 34 5.17 3.00 -0.98
N ALA A 35 5.89 1.88 -0.92
CA ALA A 35 7.10 1.64 -1.70
C ALA A 35 6.94 0.40 -2.59
N ALA A 36 6.99 0.59 -3.90
CA ALA A 36 6.94 -0.49 -4.89
C ALA A 36 7.64 -0.06 -6.19
N ARG A 37 8.04 -1.04 -7.01
CA ARG A 37 8.75 -0.78 -8.28
C ARG A 37 7.85 -0.64 -9.50
N SER A 38 6.60 -1.09 -9.40
CA SER A 38 5.71 -1.17 -10.56
C SER A 38 4.89 0.11 -10.68
N GLU A 39 5.25 0.97 -11.62
CA GLU A 39 4.46 2.14 -12.01
C GLU A 39 3.42 1.78 -13.09
N GLU A 40 3.73 0.77 -13.90
CA GLU A 40 2.85 0.24 -14.94
C GLU A 40 2.35 -1.18 -14.61
N SER A 41 1.11 -1.47 -14.98
CA SER A 41 0.49 -2.78 -14.79
C SER A 41 0.84 -3.71 -15.96
N ARG A 42 1.15 -4.98 -15.67
CA ARG A 42 1.50 -5.99 -16.69
C ARG A 42 0.63 -7.24 -16.51
N PRO A 43 0.39 -8.05 -17.56
CA PRO A 43 -0.47 -9.23 -17.45
C PRO A 43 -0.09 -10.19 -16.32
N MET A 44 1.21 -10.46 -16.16
CA MET A 44 1.73 -11.36 -15.11
C MET A 44 1.91 -10.67 -13.75
N LEU A 45 1.87 -9.35 -13.73
CA LEU A 45 2.04 -8.53 -12.53
C LEU A 45 0.99 -7.40 -12.61
N PRO A 46 -0.27 -7.67 -12.20
CA PRO A 46 -1.34 -6.68 -12.19
C PRO A 46 -1.30 -5.77 -10.94
N GLY A 47 -1.43 -4.46 -11.13
CA GLY A 47 -1.38 -3.45 -10.07
C GLY A 47 -0.15 -2.55 -10.15
N THR A 48 -0.24 -1.36 -9.56
CA THR A 48 0.80 -0.33 -9.60
C THR A 48 0.89 0.42 -8.27
N ILE A 49 2.01 1.11 -8.05
CA ILE A 49 2.21 1.98 -6.87
C ILE A 49 1.07 3.01 -6.73
N HIS A 50 0.64 3.61 -7.84
CA HIS A 50 -0.42 4.64 -7.89
C HIS A 50 -1.83 4.13 -7.56
N SER A 51 -2.03 2.82 -7.54
CA SER A 51 -3.34 2.20 -7.31
C SER A 51 -3.51 1.62 -5.91
N THR A 52 -2.57 1.87 -4.99
CA THR A 52 -2.45 1.13 -3.72
C THR A 52 -3.35 1.70 -2.62
N VAL A 53 -3.11 2.96 -2.23
CA VAL A 53 -3.88 3.73 -1.24
C VAL A 53 -3.99 5.17 -1.75
N GLY A 54 -5.06 5.87 -1.36
CA GLY A 54 -5.33 7.27 -1.73
C GLY A 54 -5.37 8.18 -0.52
#